data_AF-A0AAE6NFT7-F1
#
_entry.id   AF-A0AAE6NFT7-F1
#
_cell.length_a   1.000
_cell.length_b   1.000
_cell.length_c   1.000
_cell.angle_alpha   90.00
_cell.angle_beta   90.00
_cell.angle_gamma   90.00
#
_symmetry.space_group_name_H-M   'P 1'
#
loop_
_entity.id
_entity.type
_entity.pdbx_description
1 polymer ?
#
loop_
_entity_poly.entity_id
_entity_poly.type
_entity_poly.pdbx_seq_one_letter_code
_entity_poly.pdbx_strand_id
1 'polypeptide(L)'
;MKNTRPVVVDTPLVLTGAPPILDTGVCAQILAYTGMRVTVDGGHFSVAPDDALQPEIHRELGRKVRMTCVLASAVLARAGQVWFPYPGGDAFCARLIDRHLAAMEAAGAVVSADEDGIRAVCPHGVQPFTVDVATPYGLSLGATVSALLLASCAPGRSLIVHPSVEPEVTETARFLADRGIRVRWGPRGLHVVGGHHPIEGGAFTIAGDRIEAATLMMAAAATGGALTLTGISHAELPDGLTATLADAGVLLAEVPGGISAVPHGVLRAVDASTGPHPGLPTDTAPQLAATLTQAHGTSRITERIYPRRDTHVQGLAQFGAEISSNGPVVSVHGATRLRAADVAGEDIRAAQLCWLPPWPPRGLLRSGACTTSGAATAIC
;
A
#
# COMPACT_ATOMS: atom_id res chain seq x y z
N MET A 1 -10.34 14.49 34.83
CA MET A 1 -9.44 15.34 34.00
C MET A 1 -9.63 14.91 32.56
N LYS A 2 -10.08 15.83 31.70
CA LYS A 2 -10.39 15.58 30.29
C LYS A 2 -9.07 15.35 29.54
N ASN A 3 -8.73 14.10 29.27
CA ASN A 3 -7.63 13.72 28.38
C ASN A 3 -8.20 13.66 26.96
N THR A 4 -8.30 14.80 26.28
CA THR A 4 -8.45 14.82 24.83
C THR A 4 -7.09 14.56 24.24
N ARG A 5 -6.91 13.30 23.84
CA ARG A 5 -5.70 12.80 23.20
C ARG A 5 -6.01 12.46 21.74
N PRO A 6 -5.15 12.89 20.80
CA PRO A 6 -5.26 12.61 19.37
C PRO A 6 -5.03 11.13 19.04
N VAL A 7 -5.43 10.75 17.83
CA VAL A 7 -5.61 9.39 17.30
C VAL A 7 -4.39 8.45 17.49
N VAL A 8 -3.14 8.94 17.53
CA VAL A 8 -1.96 8.17 18.01
C VAL A 8 -0.88 9.03 18.67
N VAL A 9 -0.65 10.27 18.23
CA VAL A 9 0.47 11.14 18.69
C VAL A 9 -0.01 12.34 19.49
N ASP A 10 0.33 12.45 20.77
CA ASP A 10 -0.21 13.42 21.74
C ASP A 10 0.17 14.89 21.50
N THR A 11 1.09 15.19 20.57
CA THR A 11 1.46 16.57 20.18
C THR A 11 1.45 16.72 18.65
N PRO A 12 1.47 17.97 18.11
CA PRO A 12 1.40 18.18 16.66
C PRO A 12 2.47 17.41 15.88
N LEU A 13 2.06 16.80 14.77
CA LEU A 13 2.89 16.03 13.85
C LEU A 13 2.81 16.64 12.45
N VAL A 14 3.96 16.77 11.79
CA VAL A 14 4.08 17.19 10.39
C VAL A 14 4.76 16.07 9.63
N LEU A 15 4.06 15.53 8.63
CA LEU A 15 4.62 14.59 7.66
C LEU A 15 5.04 15.37 6.41
N THR A 16 6.26 15.18 5.94
CA THR A 16 6.77 15.74 4.68
C THR A 16 6.88 14.63 3.65
N GLY A 17 6.55 14.92 2.38
CA GLY A 17 6.51 13.93 1.31
C GLY A 17 5.16 13.21 1.19
N ALA A 18 4.10 13.79 1.73
CA ALA A 18 2.76 13.23 1.61
C ALA A 18 2.26 13.38 0.16
N PRO A 19 1.89 12.28 -0.53
CA PRO A 19 1.53 12.36 -1.94
C PRO A 19 0.17 13.06 -2.13
N PRO A 20 0.00 13.90 -3.17
CA PRO A 20 -1.26 14.59 -3.46
C PRO A 20 -2.28 13.66 -4.15
N ILE A 21 -2.62 12.53 -3.52
CA ILE A 21 -3.57 11.55 -4.01
C ILE A 21 -4.91 11.61 -3.26
N LEU A 22 -5.96 11.03 -3.85
CA LEU A 22 -7.31 10.98 -3.28
C LEU A 22 -7.32 10.45 -1.84
N ASP A 23 -6.60 9.35 -1.59
CA ASP A 23 -6.54 8.72 -0.26
C ASP A 23 -5.96 9.64 0.81
N THR A 24 -4.93 10.44 0.48
CA THR A 24 -4.37 11.46 1.40
C THR A 24 -5.44 12.46 1.83
N GLY A 25 -6.23 12.94 0.87
CA GLY A 25 -7.34 13.87 1.13
C GLY A 25 -8.46 13.23 1.95
N VAL A 26 -8.83 11.98 1.66
CA VAL A 26 -9.85 11.24 2.44
C VAL A 26 -9.37 10.98 3.86
N CYS A 27 -8.11 10.58 4.06
CA CYS A 27 -7.51 10.42 5.38
C CYS A 27 -7.52 11.73 6.17
N ALA A 28 -7.21 12.86 5.53
CA ALA A 28 -7.29 14.17 6.18
C ALA A 28 -8.72 14.50 6.66
N GLN A 29 -9.72 14.23 5.84
CA GLN A 29 -11.12 14.46 6.20
C GLN A 29 -11.60 13.51 7.32
N ILE A 30 -11.18 12.24 7.30
CA ILE A 30 -11.49 11.30 8.39
C ILE A 30 -10.85 11.77 9.69
N LEU A 31 -9.56 12.12 9.67
CA LEU A 31 -8.88 12.60 10.87
C LEU A 31 -9.53 13.89 11.39
N ALA A 32 -9.89 14.82 10.52
CA ALA A 32 -10.63 16.03 10.89
C ALA A 32 -11.96 15.69 11.57
N TYR A 33 -12.73 14.76 10.98
CA TYR A 33 -13.99 14.29 11.56
C TYR A 33 -13.81 13.62 12.92
N THR A 34 -12.70 12.89 13.13
CA THR A 34 -12.39 12.27 14.43
C THR A 34 -11.98 13.27 15.51
N GLY A 35 -11.92 14.58 15.21
CA GLY A 35 -11.56 15.60 16.19
C GLY A 35 -10.10 16.02 16.16
N MET A 36 -9.50 16.08 14.96
CA MET A 36 -8.12 16.51 14.76
C MET A 36 -8.10 17.77 13.91
N ARG A 37 -7.16 18.68 14.16
CA ARG A 37 -6.89 19.79 13.22
C ARG A 37 -5.92 19.29 12.17
N VAL A 38 -6.36 19.28 10.91
CA VAL A 38 -5.58 18.75 9.79
C VAL A 38 -5.40 19.82 8.73
N THR A 39 -4.17 19.97 8.23
CA THR A 39 -3.88 20.76 7.03
C THR A 39 -3.02 19.94 6.08
N VAL A 40 -3.35 20.01 4.78
CA VAL A 40 -2.58 19.35 3.71
C VAL A 40 -2.23 20.41 2.68
N ASP A 41 -0.94 20.66 2.50
CA ASP A 41 -0.44 21.68 1.58
C ASP A 41 0.96 21.33 1.06
N GLY A 42 1.20 21.44 -0.24
CA GLY A 42 2.53 21.32 -0.84
C GLY A 42 3.36 20.11 -0.38
N GLY A 43 2.75 18.92 -0.30
CA GLY A 43 3.43 17.70 0.17
C GLY A 43 3.64 17.60 1.68
N HIS A 44 3.08 18.53 2.45
CA HIS A 44 3.06 18.52 3.92
C HIS A 44 1.68 18.13 4.43
N PHE A 45 1.65 17.16 5.34
CA PHE A 45 0.45 16.74 6.06
C PHE A 45 0.65 17.06 7.54
N SER A 46 -0.02 18.10 8.03
CA SER A 46 0.06 18.48 9.43
C SER A 46 -1.20 18.01 10.16
N VAL A 47 -1.00 17.41 11.33
CA VAL A 47 -2.08 16.95 12.19
C VAL A 47 -1.78 17.35 13.63
N ALA A 48 -2.77 17.93 14.30
CA ALA A 48 -2.69 18.26 15.71
C ALA A 48 -3.96 17.80 16.43
N PRO A 49 -3.85 17.38 17.70
CA PRO A 49 -5.03 17.20 18.55
C PRO A 49 -5.92 18.44 18.59
N ASP A 50 -7.22 18.16 18.72
CA ASP A 50 -8.25 19.13 19.10
C ASP A 50 -8.92 18.71 20.43
N ASP A 51 -9.79 19.58 20.95
CA ASP A 51 -10.40 19.46 22.28
C ASP A 51 -11.51 18.42 22.39
N ALA A 52 -11.91 17.74 21.30
CA ALA A 52 -12.97 16.73 21.33
C ALA A 52 -12.71 15.59 20.34
N LEU A 53 -12.38 14.39 20.85
CA LEU A 53 -12.24 13.18 20.05
C LEU A 53 -13.62 12.59 19.73
N GLN A 54 -13.93 12.43 18.44
CA GLN A 54 -15.11 11.72 17.96
C GLN A 54 -14.73 10.25 17.72
N PRO A 55 -15.27 9.28 18.50
CA PRO A 55 -14.92 7.86 18.41
C PRO A 55 -15.64 7.17 17.24
N GLU A 56 -15.56 7.77 16.05
CA GLU A 56 -16.30 7.34 14.87
C GLU A 56 -15.52 7.66 13.61
N ILE A 57 -15.40 6.68 12.71
CA ILE A 57 -14.94 6.91 11.33
C ILE A 57 -16.15 7.27 10.48
N HIS A 58 -16.13 8.45 9.85
CA HIS A 58 -17.23 8.93 9.03
C HIS A 58 -17.66 7.88 7.99
N ARG A 59 -18.96 7.55 7.97
CA ARG A 59 -19.52 6.45 7.16
C ARG A 59 -19.14 6.50 5.68
N GLU A 60 -19.35 7.63 5.01
CA GLU A 60 -19.08 7.73 3.56
C GLU A 60 -17.58 7.74 3.24
N LEU A 61 -16.77 8.38 4.08
CA LEU A 61 -15.33 8.48 3.86
C LEU A 61 -14.65 7.14 4.15
N GLY A 62 -15.05 6.45 5.21
CA GLY A 62 -14.53 5.12 5.55
C GLY A 62 -14.86 4.05 4.50
N ARG A 63 -15.93 4.23 3.72
CA ARG A 63 -16.25 3.38 2.57
C ARG A 63 -15.45 3.71 1.30
N LYS A 64 -14.69 4.80 1.27
CA LYS A 64 -13.86 5.17 0.11
C LYS A 64 -12.45 4.60 0.18
N VAL A 65 -11.93 4.33 1.38
CA VAL A 65 -10.55 3.89 1.59
C VAL A 65 -10.47 2.55 2.30
N ARG A 66 -9.42 1.79 1.97
CA ARG A 66 -9.16 0.50 2.61
C ARG A 66 -8.54 0.63 4.01
N MET A 67 -7.91 1.78 4.28
CA MET A 67 -7.19 2.07 5.53
C MET A 67 -8.11 2.27 6.74
N THR A 68 -9.43 2.23 6.55
CA THR A 68 -10.46 2.46 7.59
C THR A 68 -10.25 1.62 8.84
N CYS A 69 -9.90 0.34 8.72
CA CYS A 69 -9.64 -0.51 9.89
C CYS A 69 -8.39 -0.08 10.67
N VAL A 70 -7.37 0.46 10.01
CA VAL A 70 -6.15 0.98 10.66
C VAL A 70 -6.48 2.26 11.44
N LEU A 71 -7.21 3.18 10.81
CA LEU A 71 -7.69 4.41 11.47
C LEU A 71 -8.61 4.08 12.65
N ALA A 72 -9.50 3.10 12.50
CA ALA A 72 -10.36 2.65 13.57
C ALA A 72 -9.57 2.04 14.74
N SER A 73 -8.53 1.25 14.49
CA SER A 73 -7.65 0.74 15.55
C SER A 73 -6.96 1.86 16.31
N ALA A 74 -6.55 2.93 15.62
CA ALA A 74 -5.94 4.10 16.25
C ALA A 74 -6.94 4.86 17.14
N VAL A 75 -8.15 5.12 16.63
CA VAL A 75 -9.23 5.73 17.41
C VAL A 75 -9.59 4.86 18.62
N LEU A 76 -9.74 3.53 18.44
CA LEU A 76 -10.00 2.59 19.53
C LEU A 76 -8.90 2.64 20.59
N ALA A 77 -7.64 2.66 20.18
CA ALA A 77 -6.48 2.73 21.07
C ALA A 77 -6.52 3.94 22.03
N ARG A 78 -7.17 5.02 21.61
CA ARG A 78 -7.22 6.30 22.32
C ARG A 78 -8.54 6.56 23.02
N ALA A 79 -9.66 6.36 22.33
CA ALA A 79 -11.00 6.59 22.85
C ALA A 79 -11.50 5.43 23.73
N GLY A 80 -10.90 4.25 23.63
CA GLY A 80 -11.43 3.01 24.22
C GLY A 80 -12.70 2.52 23.54
N GLN A 81 -13.17 3.20 22.48
CA GLN A 81 -14.29 2.76 21.65
C GLN A 81 -14.18 3.36 20.25
N VAL A 82 -14.75 2.68 19.26
CA VAL A 82 -14.87 3.21 17.90
C VAL A 82 -16.09 2.60 17.20
N TRP A 83 -16.76 3.37 16.36
CA TRP A 83 -17.61 2.84 15.29
C TRP A 83 -16.98 3.15 13.94
N PHE A 84 -17.06 2.23 12.98
CA PHE A 84 -16.58 2.44 11.62
C PHE A 84 -17.38 1.62 10.61
N PRO A 85 -17.55 2.12 9.37
CA PRO A 85 -18.21 1.35 8.32
C PRO A 85 -17.30 0.22 7.83
N TYR A 86 -17.86 -0.76 7.12
CA TYR A 86 -17.06 -1.70 6.34
C TYR A 86 -16.15 -0.93 5.35
N PRO A 87 -14.84 -1.25 5.28
CA PRO A 87 -13.92 -0.55 4.40
C PRO A 87 -14.29 -0.78 2.93
N GLY A 88 -14.02 0.21 2.09
CA GLY A 88 -14.10 0.06 0.64
C GLY A 88 -12.73 0.04 -0.04
N GLY A 89 -12.66 0.66 -1.22
CA GLY A 89 -11.51 0.61 -2.14
C GLY A 89 -11.70 -0.40 -3.29
N ASP A 90 -10.64 -0.65 -4.07
CA ASP A 90 -10.69 -1.49 -5.26
C ASP A 90 -11.14 -2.94 -4.94
N ALA A 91 -12.18 -3.38 -5.63
CA ALA A 91 -12.92 -4.62 -5.36
C ALA A 91 -12.54 -5.79 -6.28
N PHE A 92 -11.25 -5.93 -6.63
CA PHE A 92 -10.80 -7.04 -7.48
C PHE A 92 -10.74 -8.41 -6.77
N CYS A 93 -10.78 -8.42 -5.43
CA CYS A 93 -10.93 -9.66 -4.65
C CYS A 93 -11.53 -9.40 -3.27
N ALA A 94 -12.08 -10.44 -2.64
CA ALA A 94 -12.49 -10.39 -1.25
C ALA A 94 -11.26 -10.17 -0.35
N ARG A 95 -11.35 -9.17 0.52
CA ARG A 95 -10.25 -8.69 1.36
C ARG A 95 -10.75 -8.59 2.80
N LEU A 96 -10.58 -9.68 3.54
CA LEU A 96 -11.14 -9.82 4.88
C LEU A 96 -10.48 -8.87 5.87
N ILE A 97 -11.28 -8.40 6.83
CA ILE A 97 -10.85 -7.54 7.94
C ILE A 97 -10.70 -8.32 9.25
N ASP A 98 -10.91 -9.64 9.21
CA ASP A 98 -10.92 -10.55 10.36
C ASP A 98 -9.66 -10.39 11.24
N ARG A 99 -8.47 -10.23 10.64
CA ARG A 99 -7.24 -10.02 11.40
C ARG A 99 -7.17 -8.67 12.12
N HIS A 100 -7.79 -7.63 11.57
CA HIS A 100 -7.91 -6.35 12.28
C HIS A 100 -8.82 -6.49 13.50
N LEU A 101 -9.96 -7.16 13.32
CA LEU A 101 -10.93 -7.39 14.40
C LEU A 101 -10.31 -8.28 15.49
N ALA A 102 -9.60 -9.35 15.11
CA ALA A 102 -8.87 -10.20 16.04
C ALA A 102 -7.82 -9.42 16.85
N ALA A 103 -7.15 -8.43 16.26
CA ALA A 103 -6.24 -7.56 16.99
C ALA A 103 -6.97 -6.65 17.99
N MET A 104 -8.15 -6.11 17.63
CA MET A 104 -8.98 -5.33 18.54
C MET A 104 -9.48 -6.19 19.72
N GLU A 105 -10.00 -7.39 19.43
CA GLU A 105 -10.49 -8.34 20.44
C GLU A 105 -9.37 -8.81 21.38
N ALA A 106 -8.21 -9.18 20.83
CA ALA A 106 -7.04 -9.56 21.62
C ALA A 106 -6.61 -8.44 22.58
N ALA A 107 -6.74 -7.19 22.15
CA ALA A 107 -6.45 -6.00 22.94
C ALA A 107 -7.57 -5.66 23.97
N GLY A 108 -8.59 -6.50 24.11
CA GLY A 108 -9.65 -6.39 25.11
C GLY A 108 -10.93 -5.72 24.61
N ALA A 109 -11.10 -5.54 23.30
CA ALA A 109 -12.34 -5.00 22.74
C ALA A 109 -13.44 -6.06 22.69
N VAL A 110 -14.66 -5.66 23.04
CA VAL A 110 -15.89 -6.34 22.64
C VAL A 110 -16.29 -5.78 21.27
N VAL A 111 -16.28 -6.63 20.25
CA VAL A 111 -16.62 -6.27 18.87
C VAL A 111 -18.03 -6.75 18.55
N SER A 112 -18.83 -5.86 17.96
CA SER A 112 -20.16 -6.16 17.42
C SER A 112 -20.29 -5.58 16.02
N ALA A 113 -20.86 -6.34 15.09
CA ALA A 113 -21.08 -5.91 13.72
C ALA A 113 -22.56 -6.01 13.36
N ASP A 114 -23.05 -5.06 12.57
CA ASP A 114 -24.38 -5.04 11.98
C ASP A 114 -24.28 -4.76 10.47
N GLU A 115 -25.40 -4.54 9.80
CA GLU A 115 -25.43 -4.21 8.36
C GLU A 115 -24.76 -2.86 8.05
N ASP A 116 -24.68 -1.99 9.05
CA ASP A 116 -24.25 -0.60 8.90
C ASP A 116 -22.75 -0.40 9.11
N GLY A 117 -22.14 -1.23 9.95
CA GLY A 117 -20.72 -1.19 10.25
C GLY A 117 -20.33 -2.03 11.46
N ILE A 118 -19.24 -1.63 12.10
CA ILE A 118 -18.60 -2.35 13.20
C ILE A 118 -18.41 -1.39 14.36
N ARG A 119 -18.74 -1.87 15.55
CA ARG A 119 -18.48 -1.20 16.82
C ARG A 119 -17.50 -2.04 17.63
N ALA A 120 -16.47 -1.40 18.16
CA ALA A 120 -15.52 -2.01 19.08
C ALA A 120 -15.44 -1.15 20.35
N VAL A 121 -15.50 -1.78 21.52
CA VAL A 121 -15.42 -1.09 22.83
C VAL A 121 -14.49 -1.87 23.73
N CYS A 122 -13.48 -1.22 24.30
CA CYS A 122 -12.58 -1.77 25.33
C CYS A 122 -13.06 -1.31 26.72
N PRO A 123 -13.84 -2.11 27.47
CA PRO A 123 -14.46 -1.67 28.72
C PRO A 123 -13.46 -1.31 29.82
N HIS A 124 -12.23 -1.85 29.70
CA HIS A 124 -11.13 -1.64 30.63
C HIS A 124 -9.97 -0.88 29.98
N GLY A 125 -10.23 -0.17 28.87
CA GLY A 125 -9.17 0.36 28.00
C GLY A 125 -8.40 -0.75 27.29
N VAL A 126 -7.48 -0.36 26.41
CA VAL A 126 -6.68 -1.31 25.63
C VAL A 126 -5.69 -2.03 26.56
N GLN A 127 -5.67 -3.35 26.50
CA GLN A 127 -4.86 -4.22 27.35
C GLN A 127 -3.70 -4.82 26.56
N PRO A 128 -2.56 -5.19 27.20
CA PRO A 128 -1.49 -5.92 26.54
C PRO A 128 -1.98 -7.27 26.00
N PHE A 129 -1.48 -7.68 24.82
CA PHE A 129 -2.05 -8.81 24.10
C PHE A 129 -1.03 -9.58 23.26
N THR A 130 -1.42 -10.80 22.86
CA THR A 130 -0.73 -11.55 21.81
C THR A 130 -1.72 -11.85 20.69
N VAL A 131 -1.36 -11.56 19.45
CA VAL A 131 -2.23 -11.83 18.29
C VAL A 131 -1.40 -12.34 17.11
N ASP A 132 -1.97 -13.28 16.35
CA ASP A 132 -1.43 -13.71 15.06
C ASP A 132 -2.16 -13.00 13.92
N VAL A 133 -1.40 -12.29 13.09
CA VAL A 133 -1.92 -11.48 11.97
C VAL A 133 -1.68 -12.14 10.60
N ALA A 134 -1.28 -13.41 10.58
CA ALA A 134 -1.18 -14.19 9.35
C ALA A 134 -2.56 -14.43 8.71
N THR A 135 -2.59 -14.46 7.38
CA THR A 135 -3.75 -14.84 6.57
C THR A 135 -3.40 -16.05 5.70
N PRO A 136 -4.39 -16.74 5.12
CA PRO A 136 -4.12 -17.78 4.12
C PRO A 136 -3.30 -17.30 2.90
N TYR A 137 -3.25 -15.98 2.68
CA TYR A 137 -2.62 -15.33 1.53
C TYR A 137 -1.29 -14.63 1.86
N GLY A 138 -0.79 -14.80 3.08
CA GLY A 138 0.43 -14.16 3.57
C GLY A 138 0.21 -13.25 4.77
N LEU A 139 1.22 -12.46 5.09
CA LEU A 139 1.25 -11.61 6.28
C LEU A 139 0.50 -10.31 6.02
N SER A 140 -0.50 -9.99 6.85
CA SER A 140 -1.32 -8.80 6.63
C SER A 140 -0.60 -7.52 7.07
N LEU A 141 -0.25 -6.67 6.10
CA LEU A 141 0.31 -5.32 6.36
C LEU A 141 -0.64 -4.52 7.26
N GLY A 142 -1.90 -4.37 6.84
CA GLY A 142 -2.88 -3.57 7.56
C GLY A 142 -3.13 -4.06 8.99
N ALA A 143 -3.29 -5.39 9.18
CA ALA A 143 -3.55 -5.93 10.51
C ALA A 143 -2.31 -5.82 11.42
N THR A 144 -1.10 -5.92 10.84
CA THR A 144 0.14 -5.67 11.58
C THR A 144 0.20 -4.22 12.09
N VAL A 145 -0.13 -3.24 11.24
CA VAL A 145 -0.18 -1.82 11.64
C VAL A 145 -1.28 -1.59 12.68
N SER A 146 -2.49 -2.12 12.49
CA SER A 146 -3.57 -2.06 13.50
C SER A 146 -3.12 -2.58 14.87
N ALA A 147 -2.51 -3.77 14.91
CA ALA A 147 -1.99 -4.36 16.14
C ALA A 147 -0.85 -3.52 16.74
N LEU A 148 0.04 -2.98 15.91
CA LEU A 148 1.14 -2.12 16.35
C LEU A 148 0.63 -0.83 17.02
N LEU A 149 -0.39 -0.18 16.46
CA LEU A 149 -1.00 1.01 17.03
C LEU A 149 -1.70 0.72 18.36
N LEU A 150 -2.47 -0.37 18.45
CA LEU A 150 -3.10 -0.81 19.70
C LEU A 150 -2.06 -1.13 20.77
N ALA A 151 -1.03 -1.90 20.41
CA ALA A 151 0.03 -2.31 21.34
C ALA A 151 0.87 -1.14 21.85
N SER A 152 1.02 -0.07 21.07
CA SER A 152 1.74 1.14 21.48
C SER A 152 1.02 1.93 22.57
N CYS A 153 -0.32 1.80 22.64
CA CYS A 153 -1.15 2.43 23.67
C CYS A 153 -1.47 1.49 24.86
N ALA A 154 -1.29 0.17 24.71
CA ALA A 154 -1.54 -0.81 25.75
C ALA A 154 -0.47 -0.74 26.86
N PRO A 155 -0.84 -0.61 28.16
CA PRO A 155 0.12 -0.47 29.26
C PRO A 155 0.79 -1.81 29.59
N GLY A 156 1.94 -2.07 28.97
CA GLY A 156 2.70 -3.31 29.16
C GLY A 156 3.20 -3.91 27.86
N ARG A 157 3.42 -5.23 27.86
CA ARG A 157 4.07 -5.94 26.76
C ARG A 157 3.06 -6.69 25.90
N SER A 158 3.06 -6.37 24.61
CA SER A 158 2.33 -7.11 23.57
C SER A 158 3.28 -7.86 22.63
N LEU A 159 2.72 -8.83 21.91
CA LEU A 159 3.40 -9.61 20.88
C LEU A 159 2.50 -9.74 19.65
N ILE A 160 3.01 -9.28 18.51
CA ILE A 160 2.40 -9.51 17.20
C ILE A 160 3.14 -10.68 16.56
N VAL A 161 2.45 -11.81 16.40
CA VAL A 161 2.97 -13.03 15.78
C VAL A 161 2.73 -12.97 14.26
N HIS A 162 3.71 -13.46 13.49
CA HIS A 162 3.75 -13.35 12.03
C HIS A 162 3.48 -11.93 11.49
N PRO A 163 4.17 -10.89 12.01
CA PRO A 163 4.00 -9.53 11.51
C PRO A 163 4.46 -9.42 10.07
N SER A 164 3.77 -8.61 9.27
CA SER A 164 4.28 -8.16 7.98
C SER A 164 5.58 -7.35 8.18
N VAL A 165 6.53 -7.53 7.27
CA VAL A 165 7.82 -6.84 7.25
C VAL A 165 7.95 -5.88 6.07
N GLU A 166 6.83 -5.51 5.47
CA GLU A 166 6.80 -4.51 4.40
C GLU A 166 7.42 -3.18 4.90
N PRO A 167 8.13 -2.42 4.05
CA PRO A 167 8.85 -1.22 4.47
C PRO A 167 7.96 -0.24 5.26
N GLU A 168 6.70 -0.09 4.85
CA GLU A 168 5.73 0.80 5.50
C GLU A 168 5.42 0.38 6.95
N VAL A 169 5.46 -0.92 7.25
CA VAL A 169 5.32 -1.45 8.62
C VAL A 169 6.57 -1.17 9.44
N THR A 170 7.75 -1.46 8.87
CA THR A 170 9.02 -1.23 9.56
C THR A 170 9.25 0.26 9.83
N GLU A 171 8.79 1.12 8.93
CA GLU A 171 8.82 2.57 9.09
C GLU A 171 7.86 3.04 10.17
N THR A 172 6.64 2.49 10.24
CA THR A 172 5.71 2.77 11.34
C THR A 172 6.29 2.33 12.69
N ALA A 173 6.94 1.16 12.74
CA ALA A 173 7.62 0.67 13.94
C ALA A 173 8.78 1.58 14.35
N ARG A 174 9.58 2.06 13.40
CA ARG A 174 10.66 3.03 13.61
C ARG A 174 10.11 4.36 14.12
N PHE A 175 9.07 4.88 13.49
CA PHE A 175 8.39 6.12 13.90
C PHE A 175 8.00 6.10 15.38
N LEU A 176 7.40 4.99 15.83
CA LEU A 176 7.00 4.78 17.22
C LEU A 176 8.21 4.59 18.15
N ALA A 177 9.23 3.86 17.70
CA ALA A 177 10.47 3.64 18.45
C ALA A 177 11.24 4.95 18.72
N ASP A 178 11.32 5.82 17.72
CA ASP A 178 11.93 7.15 17.82
C ASP A 178 11.18 8.06 18.82
N ARG A 179 9.94 7.69 19.19
CA ARG A 179 9.07 8.36 20.17
C ARG A 179 8.99 7.61 21.50
N GLY A 180 9.96 6.73 21.75
CA GLY A 180 10.16 6.04 23.02
C GLY A 180 9.32 4.77 23.21
N ILE A 181 8.50 4.35 22.24
CA ILE A 181 7.83 3.05 22.31
C ILE A 181 8.87 1.95 22.10
N ARG A 182 8.96 0.98 23.01
CA ARG A 182 9.97 -0.08 22.84
C ARG A 182 9.47 -1.13 21.85
N VAL A 183 9.95 -1.03 20.61
CA VAL A 183 9.64 -1.97 19.53
C VAL A 183 10.85 -2.85 19.25
N ARG A 184 10.69 -4.18 19.25
CA ARG A 184 11.78 -5.13 19.03
C ARG A 184 11.33 -6.34 18.22
N TRP A 185 11.93 -6.50 17.04
CA TRP A 185 11.83 -7.72 16.23
C TRP A 185 12.52 -8.88 16.94
N GLY A 186 11.84 -10.02 17.04
CA GLY A 186 12.38 -11.23 17.66
C GLY A 186 11.90 -12.50 16.97
N PRO A 187 12.39 -13.68 17.38
CA PRO A 187 12.10 -14.95 16.70
C PRO A 187 10.61 -15.36 16.77
N ARG A 188 9.85 -14.80 17.71
CA ARG A 188 8.41 -15.05 17.87
C ARG A 188 7.53 -14.00 17.18
N GLY A 189 8.12 -12.97 16.57
CA GLY A 189 7.40 -11.84 15.99
C GLY A 189 7.84 -10.49 16.59
N LEU A 190 6.96 -9.49 16.49
CA LEU A 190 7.22 -8.12 16.89
C LEU A 190 6.79 -7.90 18.34
N HIS A 191 7.75 -7.63 19.22
CA HIS A 191 7.48 -7.26 20.61
C HIS A 191 7.31 -5.75 20.73
N VAL A 192 6.24 -5.33 21.39
CA VAL A 192 5.94 -3.90 21.61
C VAL A 192 5.68 -3.71 23.09
N VAL A 193 6.28 -2.67 23.68
CA VAL A 193 5.99 -2.26 25.06
C VAL A 193 5.51 -0.82 25.04
N GLY A 194 4.22 -0.63 25.34
CA GLY A 194 3.49 0.62 25.16
C GLY A 194 2.86 1.15 26.45
N GLY A 195 2.13 2.27 26.31
CA GLY A 195 1.29 2.85 27.36
C GLY A 195 2.03 3.44 28.57
N HIS A 196 3.36 3.61 28.49
CA HIS A 196 4.18 4.14 29.59
C HIS A 196 4.31 5.68 29.60
N HIS A 197 4.14 6.33 28.45
CA HIS A 197 4.29 7.78 28.28
C HIS A 197 3.49 8.27 27.05
N PRO A 198 3.21 9.58 26.94
CA PRO A 198 2.64 10.17 25.73
C PRO A 198 3.54 9.94 24.51
N ILE A 199 2.96 9.72 23.34
CA ILE A 199 3.69 9.55 22.08
C ILE A 199 3.82 10.94 21.44
N GLU A 200 5.01 11.52 21.45
CA GLU A 200 5.20 12.87 20.89
C GLU A 200 5.06 12.89 19.36
N GLY A 201 4.55 13.99 18.81
CA GLY A 201 4.51 14.28 17.38
C GLY A 201 5.88 14.68 16.82
N GLY A 202 6.00 15.87 16.25
CA GLY A 202 7.23 16.39 15.64
C GLY A 202 7.22 16.34 14.12
N ALA A 203 8.40 16.27 13.50
CA ALA A 203 8.54 16.14 12.05
C ALA A 203 8.85 14.69 11.66
N PHE A 204 8.36 14.28 10.49
CA PHE A 204 8.68 12.98 9.91
C PHE A 204 8.64 13.07 8.38
N THR A 205 9.64 12.50 7.71
CA THR A 205 9.68 12.44 6.24
C THR A 205 9.26 11.05 5.80
N ILE A 206 8.24 10.98 4.95
CA ILE A 206 7.74 9.75 4.34
C ILE A 206 8.76 9.27 3.30
N ALA A 207 9.07 7.97 3.31
CA ALA A 207 9.95 7.35 2.33
C ALA A 207 9.40 7.43 0.90
N GLY A 208 10.28 7.31 -0.10
CA GLY A 208 9.86 7.27 -1.51
C GLY A 208 8.95 6.07 -1.81
N ASP A 209 7.95 6.26 -2.68
CA ASP A 209 7.02 5.19 -3.06
C ASP A 209 7.71 4.20 -4.00
N ARG A 210 8.09 3.04 -3.46
CA ARG A 210 8.72 1.94 -4.20
C ARG A 210 7.85 1.36 -5.32
N ILE A 211 6.53 1.46 -5.23
CA ILE A 211 5.62 0.98 -6.26
C ILE A 211 5.54 2.01 -7.39
N GLU A 212 5.47 3.30 -7.07
CA GLU A 212 5.57 4.38 -8.07
C GLU A 212 6.91 4.30 -8.82
N ALA A 213 8.01 4.15 -8.09
CA ALA A 213 9.33 3.98 -8.67
C ALA A 213 9.38 2.78 -9.63
N ALA A 214 8.84 1.63 -9.20
CA ALA A 214 8.75 0.43 -10.02
C ALA A 214 7.94 0.67 -11.30
N THR A 215 6.78 1.32 -11.19
CA THR A 215 5.93 1.68 -12.34
C THR A 215 6.69 2.52 -13.35
N LEU A 216 7.38 3.58 -12.90
CA LEU A 216 8.12 4.47 -13.80
C LEU A 216 9.28 3.74 -14.48
N MET A 217 10.06 2.95 -13.73
CA MET A 217 11.18 2.16 -14.29
C MET A 217 10.69 1.18 -15.35
N MET A 218 9.59 0.47 -15.09
CA MET A 218 8.96 -0.46 -16.02
C MET A 218 8.42 0.25 -17.26
N ALA A 219 7.78 1.41 -17.11
CA ALA A 219 7.30 2.21 -18.22
C ALA A 219 8.44 2.70 -19.13
N ALA A 220 9.54 3.21 -18.55
CA ALA A 220 10.72 3.56 -19.33
C ALA A 220 11.30 2.35 -20.06
N ALA A 221 11.41 1.21 -19.37
CA ALA A 221 11.91 -0.02 -19.97
C ALA A 221 11.06 -0.52 -21.15
N ALA A 222 9.72 -0.50 -21.01
CA ALA A 222 8.79 -0.88 -22.05
C ALA A 222 8.92 -0.01 -23.32
N THR A 223 9.32 1.26 -23.17
CA THR A 223 9.58 2.18 -24.29
C THR A 223 11.00 2.10 -24.86
N GLY A 224 11.87 1.27 -24.27
CA GLY A 224 13.30 1.24 -24.59
C GLY A 224 14.06 2.49 -24.15
N GLY A 225 13.45 3.30 -23.27
CA GLY A 225 14.04 4.50 -22.69
C GLY A 225 14.79 4.19 -21.40
N ALA A 226 15.62 5.15 -20.98
CA ALA A 226 16.29 5.13 -19.68
C ALA A 226 15.75 6.27 -18.82
N LEU A 227 15.74 6.09 -17.50
CA LEU A 227 15.39 7.15 -16.57
C LEU A 227 16.31 7.19 -15.36
N THR A 228 16.26 8.29 -14.64
CA THR A 228 16.83 8.45 -13.30
C THR A 228 15.74 8.96 -12.38
N LEU A 229 15.47 8.22 -11.31
CA LEU A 229 14.56 8.63 -10.25
C LEU A 229 15.37 9.22 -9.11
N THR A 230 14.83 10.26 -8.48
CA THR A 230 15.35 10.85 -7.24
C THR A 230 14.40 10.53 -6.09
N GLY A 231 14.89 10.56 -4.85
CA GLY A 231 14.04 10.39 -3.66
C GLY A 231 13.73 8.94 -3.30
N ILE A 232 14.33 7.99 -4.00
CA ILE A 232 14.36 6.57 -3.64
C ILE A 232 15.71 5.97 -4.04
N SER A 233 16.27 5.16 -3.14
CA SER A 233 17.54 4.45 -3.34
C SER A 233 17.33 3.00 -3.78
N HIS A 234 18.37 2.37 -4.31
CA HIS A 234 18.33 0.94 -4.65
C HIS A 234 18.01 0.05 -3.43
N ALA A 235 18.50 0.42 -2.25
CA ALA A 235 18.28 -0.33 -1.01
C ALA A 235 16.82 -0.32 -0.52
N GLU A 236 16.01 0.62 -0.99
CA GLU A 236 14.57 0.72 -0.67
C GLU A 236 13.70 -0.11 -1.62
N LEU A 237 14.27 -0.65 -2.70
CA LEU A 237 13.55 -1.52 -3.62
C LEU A 237 13.54 -2.97 -3.11
N PRO A 238 12.42 -3.70 -3.28
CA PRO A 238 12.37 -5.13 -2.94
C PRO A 238 13.32 -5.97 -3.80
N ASP A 239 14.03 -6.91 -3.19
CA ASP A 239 14.94 -7.84 -3.86
C ASP A 239 14.27 -8.59 -5.03
N GLY A 240 13.02 -9.03 -4.84
CA GLY A 240 12.28 -9.73 -5.89
C GLY A 240 11.95 -8.82 -7.09
N LEU A 241 11.75 -7.52 -6.87
CA LEU A 241 11.57 -6.56 -7.96
C LEU A 241 12.89 -6.35 -8.72
N THR A 242 13.97 -6.07 -7.99
CA THR A 242 15.28 -5.81 -8.62
C THR A 242 15.78 -7.01 -9.42
N ALA A 243 15.63 -8.22 -8.88
CA ALA A 243 15.96 -9.46 -9.58
C ALA A 243 15.10 -9.66 -10.84
N THR A 244 13.78 -9.46 -10.75
CA THR A 244 12.87 -9.62 -11.90
C THR A 244 13.20 -8.63 -13.02
N LEU A 245 13.51 -7.37 -12.67
CA LEU A 245 13.91 -6.35 -13.64
C LEU A 245 15.26 -6.70 -14.30
N ALA A 246 16.24 -7.18 -13.53
CA ALA A 246 17.52 -7.64 -14.07
C ALA A 246 17.37 -8.81 -15.04
N ASP A 247 16.54 -9.81 -14.69
CA ASP A 247 16.23 -10.95 -15.57
C ASP A 247 15.58 -10.49 -16.87
N ALA A 248 14.63 -9.55 -16.78
CA ALA A 248 13.99 -8.91 -17.92
C ALA A 248 14.94 -8.07 -18.78
N GLY A 249 16.16 -7.78 -18.31
CA GLY A 249 17.18 -7.01 -19.03
C GLY A 249 17.18 -5.52 -18.71
N VAL A 250 16.68 -5.11 -17.54
CA VAL A 250 16.74 -3.74 -17.04
C VAL A 250 17.83 -3.64 -15.97
N LEU A 251 18.85 -2.84 -16.23
CA LEU A 251 19.93 -2.59 -15.29
C LEU A 251 19.56 -1.44 -14.36
N LEU A 252 19.69 -1.69 -13.06
CA LEU A 252 19.52 -0.70 -12.02
C LEU A 252 20.90 -0.29 -11.51
N ALA A 253 21.13 1.02 -11.39
CA ALA A 253 22.39 1.56 -10.87
C ALA A 253 22.10 2.67 -9.86
N GLU A 254 22.79 2.63 -8.72
CA GLU A 254 22.75 3.72 -7.76
C GLU A 254 23.36 4.99 -8.36
N VAL A 255 22.70 6.12 -8.12
CA VAL A 255 23.21 7.45 -8.45
C VAL A 255 23.04 8.37 -7.24
N PRO A 256 23.75 9.51 -7.16
CA PRO A 256 23.59 10.43 -6.05
C PRO A 256 22.12 10.86 -5.85
N GLY A 257 21.55 10.50 -4.69
CA GLY A 257 20.18 10.83 -4.32
C GLY A 257 19.08 10.03 -5.03
N GLY A 258 19.44 8.92 -5.70
CA GLY A 258 18.48 8.23 -6.56
C GLY A 258 18.93 6.88 -7.13
N ILE A 259 18.20 6.46 -8.15
CA ILE A 259 18.43 5.23 -8.91
C ILE A 259 18.23 5.47 -10.40
N SER A 260 19.13 4.95 -11.23
CA SER A 260 18.97 4.92 -12.68
C SER A 260 18.49 3.55 -13.12
N ALA A 261 17.54 3.52 -14.05
CA ALA A 261 17.04 2.32 -14.70
C ALA A 261 17.27 2.42 -16.21
N VAL A 262 18.02 1.45 -16.75
CA VAL A 262 18.46 1.45 -18.15
C VAL A 262 18.23 0.06 -18.76
N PRO A 263 17.44 -0.05 -19.85
CA PRO A 263 17.35 -1.27 -20.62
C PRO A 263 18.71 -1.66 -21.21
N HIS A 264 19.09 -2.92 -21.04
CA HIS A 264 20.32 -3.48 -21.58
C HIS A 264 20.00 -4.46 -22.71
N GLY A 265 19.98 -3.92 -23.93
CA GLY A 265 19.63 -4.69 -25.13
C GLY A 265 18.11 -4.80 -25.30
N VAL A 266 17.65 -5.98 -25.70
CA VAL A 266 16.21 -6.28 -25.84
C VAL A 266 15.66 -6.83 -24.53
N LEU A 267 14.42 -6.47 -24.20
CA LEU A 267 13.73 -7.05 -23.06
C LEU A 267 13.55 -8.56 -23.25
N ARG A 268 13.72 -9.32 -22.17
CA ARG A 268 13.65 -10.79 -22.18
C ARG A 268 12.47 -11.27 -21.36
N ALA A 269 11.85 -12.35 -21.83
CA ALA A 269 10.79 -13.00 -21.06
C ALA A 269 11.29 -13.50 -19.71
N VAL A 270 10.42 -13.47 -18.71
CA VAL A 270 10.73 -13.89 -17.33
C VAL A 270 9.69 -14.87 -16.79
N ASP A 271 10.09 -15.71 -15.84
CA ASP A 271 9.18 -16.48 -14.99
C ASP A 271 9.27 -15.93 -13.56
N ALA A 272 8.26 -15.16 -13.18
CA ALA A 272 8.23 -14.42 -11.93
C ALA A 272 7.06 -14.85 -11.05
N SER A 273 7.23 -14.74 -9.74
CA SER A 273 6.17 -15.02 -8.77
C SER A 273 6.08 -13.89 -7.75
N THR A 274 4.87 -13.39 -7.51
CA THR A 274 4.66 -12.40 -6.44
C THR A 274 4.84 -13.05 -5.08
N GLY A 275 5.19 -12.25 -4.07
CA GLY A 275 5.35 -12.72 -2.70
C GLY A 275 5.42 -11.59 -1.69
N PRO A 276 5.38 -11.90 -0.38
CA PRO A 276 5.60 -10.92 0.67
C PRO A 276 7.00 -10.30 0.56
N HIS A 277 7.18 -9.07 1.02
CA HIS A 277 8.50 -8.43 1.07
C HIS A 277 9.56 -9.33 1.76
N PRO A 278 10.79 -9.43 1.21
CA PRO A 278 11.35 -8.66 0.09
C PRO A 278 11.10 -9.23 -1.31
N GLY A 279 10.15 -10.14 -1.47
CA GLY A 279 9.76 -10.70 -2.78
C GLY A 279 9.17 -9.68 -3.76
N LEU A 280 8.79 -10.14 -4.95
CA LEU A 280 8.17 -9.29 -5.98
C LEU A 280 6.78 -8.82 -5.49
N PRO A 281 6.53 -7.50 -5.37
CA PRO A 281 5.25 -7.01 -4.89
C PRO A 281 4.11 -7.35 -5.83
N THR A 282 3.00 -7.86 -5.30
CA THR A 282 1.76 -8.06 -6.09
C THR A 282 1.29 -6.76 -6.76
N ASP A 283 1.57 -5.61 -6.15
CA ASP A 283 1.18 -4.30 -6.68
C ASP A 283 1.91 -3.89 -7.96
N THR A 284 3.01 -4.59 -8.30
CA THR A 284 3.76 -4.38 -9.55
C THR A 284 3.40 -5.38 -10.65
N ALA A 285 2.59 -6.40 -10.35
CA ALA A 285 2.28 -7.47 -11.31
C ALA A 285 1.59 -6.95 -12.60
N PRO A 286 0.60 -6.04 -12.54
CA PRO A 286 0.00 -5.48 -13.75
C PRO A 286 1.00 -4.74 -14.64
N GLN A 287 1.83 -3.87 -14.07
CA GLN A 287 2.82 -3.06 -14.78
C GLN A 287 3.94 -3.94 -15.36
N LEU A 288 4.30 -5.00 -14.65
CA LEU A 288 5.21 -6.02 -15.15
C LEU A 288 4.60 -6.74 -16.37
N ALA A 289 3.34 -7.16 -16.30
CA ALA A 289 2.66 -7.79 -17.43
C ALA A 289 2.65 -6.89 -18.68
N ALA A 290 2.36 -5.59 -18.50
CA ALA A 290 2.46 -4.60 -19.57
C ALA A 290 3.85 -4.54 -20.19
N THR A 291 4.88 -4.44 -19.34
CA THR A 291 6.28 -4.34 -19.78
C THR A 291 6.70 -5.59 -20.56
N LEU A 292 6.27 -6.76 -20.10
CA LEU A 292 6.58 -8.05 -20.72
C LEU A 292 5.87 -8.27 -22.05
N THR A 293 4.84 -7.48 -22.40
CA THR A 293 4.32 -7.48 -23.79
C THR A 293 5.39 -7.06 -24.80
N GLN A 294 6.41 -6.29 -24.37
CA GLN A 294 7.52 -5.84 -25.21
C GLN A 294 8.76 -6.73 -25.06
N ALA A 295 8.73 -7.73 -24.19
CA ALA A 295 9.82 -8.67 -23.97
C ALA A 295 9.79 -9.82 -24.98
N HIS A 296 10.95 -10.25 -25.48
CA HIS A 296 11.04 -11.38 -26.40
C HIS A 296 10.86 -12.72 -25.66
N GLY A 297 9.88 -13.50 -26.08
CA GLY A 297 9.57 -14.83 -25.56
C GLY A 297 8.23 -14.90 -24.83
N THR A 298 7.99 -16.00 -24.12
CA THR A 298 6.80 -16.20 -23.31
C THR A 298 7.14 -16.04 -21.84
N SER A 299 6.54 -15.05 -21.19
CA SER A 299 6.69 -14.79 -19.76
C SER A 299 5.54 -15.40 -18.96
N ARG A 300 5.82 -15.69 -17.69
CA ARG A 300 4.83 -16.18 -16.72
C ARG A 300 4.91 -15.35 -15.45
N ILE A 301 3.76 -14.86 -14.99
CA ILE A 301 3.62 -14.18 -13.70
C ILE A 301 2.68 -15.03 -12.84
N THR A 302 3.19 -15.59 -11.76
CA THR A 302 2.39 -16.35 -10.79
C THR A 302 2.01 -15.46 -9.61
N GLU A 303 0.74 -15.12 -9.49
CA GLU A 303 0.20 -14.30 -8.40
C GLU A 303 -0.12 -15.14 -7.16
N ARG A 304 0.68 -14.99 -6.10
CA ARG A 304 0.57 -15.76 -4.85
C ARG A 304 -0.18 -15.04 -3.73
N ILE A 305 -0.33 -13.72 -3.80
CA ILE A 305 -0.99 -12.92 -2.76
C ILE A 305 -2.48 -12.78 -3.07
N TYR A 306 -2.82 -12.41 -4.30
CA TYR A 306 -4.22 -12.23 -4.72
C TYR A 306 -4.51 -13.05 -5.98
N PRO A 307 -4.78 -14.37 -5.88
CA PRO A 307 -4.86 -15.29 -7.03
C PRO A 307 -5.84 -14.92 -8.16
N ARG A 308 -6.71 -13.93 -7.95
CA ARG A 308 -7.70 -13.39 -8.89
C ARG A 308 -7.39 -11.95 -9.33
N ARG A 309 -6.14 -11.51 -9.19
CA ARG A 309 -5.69 -10.17 -9.62
C ARG A 309 -5.27 -10.18 -11.09
N ASP A 310 -6.21 -10.52 -11.97
CA ASP A 310 -6.03 -10.58 -13.42
C ASP A 310 -6.84 -9.52 -14.18
N THR A 311 -7.35 -8.52 -13.47
CA THR A 311 -8.08 -7.33 -13.96
C THR A 311 -7.42 -6.63 -15.17
N HIS A 312 -6.09 -6.68 -15.25
CA HIS A 312 -5.31 -6.07 -16.33
C HIS A 312 -5.29 -6.88 -17.63
N VAL A 313 -5.61 -8.18 -17.58
CA VAL A 313 -5.46 -9.09 -18.73
C VAL A 313 -6.38 -8.69 -19.88
N GLN A 314 -7.63 -8.37 -19.59
CA GLN A 314 -8.59 -7.96 -20.61
C GLN A 314 -8.20 -6.64 -21.28
N GLY A 315 -7.77 -5.64 -20.50
CA GLY A 315 -7.32 -4.35 -21.04
C GLY A 315 -6.10 -4.49 -21.95
N LEU A 316 -5.10 -5.27 -21.54
CA LEU A 316 -3.92 -5.56 -22.37
C LEU A 316 -4.29 -6.34 -23.65
N ALA A 317 -5.21 -7.30 -23.56
CA ALA A 317 -5.71 -8.02 -24.72
C ALA A 317 -6.44 -7.09 -25.71
N GLN A 318 -7.17 -6.07 -25.22
CA GLN A 318 -7.81 -5.05 -26.07
C GLN A 318 -6.79 -4.17 -26.80
N PHE A 319 -5.64 -3.90 -26.19
CA PHE A 319 -4.49 -3.29 -26.87
C PHE A 319 -3.80 -4.22 -27.88
N GLY A 320 -4.22 -5.48 -27.98
CA GLY A 320 -3.68 -6.47 -28.91
C GLY A 320 -2.54 -7.30 -28.35
N ALA A 321 -2.28 -7.27 -27.03
CA ALA A 321 -1.31 -8.15 -26.39
C ALA A 321 -1.76 -9.62 -26.50
N GLU A 322 -0.81 -10.53 -26.76
CA GLU A 322 -1.05 -11.96 -26.61
C GLU A 322 -0.85 -12.35 -25.14
N ILE A 323 -1.94 -12.27 -24.37
CA ILE A 323 -1.96 -12.47 -22.92
C ILE A 323 -3.16 -13.34 -22.50
N SER A 324 -2.98 -14.15 -21.47
CA SER A 324 -4.04 -14.98 -20.89
C SER A 324 -3.83 -15.19 -19.39
N SER A 325 -4.93 -15.43 -18.66
CA SER A 325 -4.88 -15.90 -17.27
C SER A 325 -5.41 -17.34 -17.17
N ASN A 326 -4.76 -18.15 -16.34
CA ASN A 326 -5.24 -19.46 -15.93
C ASN A 326 -5.01 -19.62 -14.42
N GLY A 327 -6.08 -19.44 -13.64
CA GLY A 327 -5.99 -19.36 -12.19
C GLY A 327 -5.04 -18.22 -11.77
N PRO A 328 -4.05 -18.47 -10.90
CA PRO A 328 -3.11 -17.44 -10.45
C PRO A 328 -2.02 -17.09 -11.47
N VAL A 329 -1.96 -17.76 -12.63
CA VAL A 329 -0.88 -17.59 -13.59
C VAL A 329 -1.33 -16.74 -14.77
N VAL A 330 -0.67 -15.61 -14.97
CA VAL A 330 -0.78 -14.78 -16.18
C VAL A 330 0.37 -15.14 -17.12
N SER A 331 0.06 -15.50 -18.36
CA SER A 331 1.05 -15.78 -19.41
C SER A 331 1.02 -14.65 -20.44
N VAL A 332 2.19 -14.10 -20.76
CA VAL A 332 2.36 -12.98 -21.70
C VAL A 332 3.32 -13.39 -22.80
N HIS A 333 2.91 -13.33 -24.06
CA HIS A 333 3.78 -13.58 -25.21
C HIS A 333 4.19 -12.25 -25.86
N GLY A 334 5.49 -12.07 -26.04
CA GLY A 334 6.06 -10.88 -26.65
C GLY A 334 7.28 -11.19 -27.54
N ALA A 335 7.80 -10.21 -28.27
CA ALA A 335 7.33 -8.82 -28.31
C ALA A 335 6.06 -8.70 -29.17
N THR A 336 5.05 -7.99 -28.66
CA THR A 336 3.76 -7.79 -29.32
C THR A 336 3.53 -6.32 -29.65
N ARG A 337 3.09 -6.05 -30.87
CA ARG A 337 2.74 -4.69 -31.31
C ARG A 337 1.38 -4.29 -30.76
N LEU A 338 1.38 -3.36 -29.80
CA LEU A 338 0.17 -2.81 -29.22
C LEU A 338 -0.50 -1.77 -30.15
N ARG A 339 -1.81 -1.59 -29.98
CA ARG A 339 -2.65 -0.64 -30.73
C ARG A 339 -3.51 0.16 -29.76
N ALA A 340 -3.90 1.37 -30.15
CA ALA A 340 -4.82 2.18 -29.35
C ALA A 340 -6.16 1.43 -29.20
N ALA A 341 -6.71 1.44 -27.99
CA ALA A 341 -8.04 0.93 -27.69
C ALA A 341 -8.62 1.74 -26.52
N ASP A 342 -9.95 1.76 -26.41
CA ASP A 342 -10.62 2.28 -25.22
C ASP A 342 -10.69 1.16 -24.19
N VAL A 343 -10.01 1.36 -23.06
CA VAL A 343 -9.90 0.38 -21.98
C VAL A 343 -10.39 0.98 -20.67
N ALA A 344 -10.99 0.15 -19.82
CA ALA A 344 -11.37 0.53 -18.47
C ALA A 344 -10.36 -0.05 -17.48
N GLY A 345 -9.89 0.76 -16.53
CA GLY A 345 -9.08 0.30 -15.40
C GLY A 345 -9.97 -0.16 -14.25
N GLU A 346 -9.92 -1.43 -13.88
CA GLU A 346 -10.72 -2.01 -12.79
C GLU A 346 -10.07 -1.92 -11.41
N ASP A 347 -8.75 -1.69 -11.35
CA ASP A 347 -8.01 -1.38 -10.13
C ASP A 347 -6.91 -0.34 -10.40
N ILE A 348 -6.45 0.35 -9.37
CA ILE A 348 -5.48 1.45 -9.48
C ILE A 348 -4.18 1.02 -10.18
N ARG A 349 -3.74 -0.23 -10.02
CA ARG A 349 -2.48 -0.71 -10.62
C ARG A 349 -2.68 -1.13 -12.08
N ALA A 350 -3.84 -1.70 -12.43
CA ALA A 350 -4.20 -1.96 -13.83
C ALA A 350 -4.50 -0.67 -14.61
N ALA A 351 -5.02 0.38 -13.96
CA ALA A 351 -5.29 1.64 -14.66
C ALA A 351 -4.02 2.32 -15.20
N GLN A 352 -2.89 2.15 -14.51
CA GLN A 352 -1.59 2.71 -14.92
C GLN A 352 -1.10 2.18 -16.28
N LEU A 353 -1.67 1.08 -16.78
CA LEU A 353 -1.38 0.51 -18.10
C LEU A 353 -1.80 1.46 -19.23
N CYS A 354 -2.79 2.32 -18.99
CA CYS A 354 -3.27 3.28 -19.99
C CYS A 354 -2.27 4.42 -20.23
N TRP A 355 -1.29 4.59 -19.34
CA TRP A 355 -0.20 5.57 -19.50
C TRP A 355 0.86 5.11 -20.48
N LEU A 356 0.77 3.86 -20.96
CA LEU A 356 1.66 3.31 -21.95
C LEU A 356 1.06 3.51 -23.36
N PRO A 357 1.45 4.55 -24.14
CA PRO A 357 0.95 4.75 -25.50
C PRO A 357 1.03 3.49 -26.37
N PRO A 358 0.20 3.34 -27.40
CA PRO A 358 0.40 2.27 -28.38
C PRO A 358 1.62 2.57 -29.25
N TRP A 359 2.77 1.93 -29.00
CA TRP A 359 4.00 2.20 -29.77
C TRP A 359 4.21 1.23 -30.94
N PRO A 360 4.60 1.75 -32.12
CA PRO A 360 5.26 0.94 -33.13
C PRO A 360 6.74 0.71 -32.78
N PRO A 361 7.34 -0.41 -33.23
CA PRO A 361 8.80 -0.56 -33.19
C PRO A 361 9.42 0.53 -34.07
N ARG A 362 10.46 1.22 -33.53
CA ARG A 362 11.30 2.26 -34.16
C ARG A 362 10.88 2.73 -35.56
N GLY A 363 10.32 3.94 -35.63
CA GLY A 363 10.06 4.67 -36.87
C GLY A 363 8.57 4.80 -37.18
N LEU A 364 8.11 6.05 -37.33
CA LEU A 364 6.74 6.51 -37.60
C LEU A 364 5.80 6.62 -36.37
N LEU A 365 5.79 7.83 -35.78
CA LEU A 365 4.71 8.31 -34.92
C LEU A 365 3.43 8.45 -35.75
N ARG A 366 2.43 7.61 -35.51
CA ARG A 366 1.02 7.92 -35.80
C ARG A 366 0.27 7.98 -34.48
N SER A 367 -0.28 9.16 -34.19
CA SER A 367 -1.09 9.44 -33.00
C SER A 367 -2.38 8.60 -33.01
N GLY A 368 -2.52 7.69 -32.06
CA GLY A 368 -3.81 7.16 -31.63
C GLY A 368 -4.06 7.64 -30.20
N ALA A 369 -5.23 8.23 -29.94
CA ALA A 369 -5.62 8.59 -28.58
C ALA A 369 -6.14 7.35 -27.85
N CYS A 370 -5.75 7.18 -26.59
CA CYS A 370 -6.37 6.23 -25.66
C CYS A 370 -7.32 7.04 -24.77
N THR A 371 -8.56 6.59 -24.59
CA THR A 371 -9.45 7.17 -23.58
C THR A 371 -9.69 6.16 -22.46
N THR A 372 -9.64 6.65 -21.23
CA THR A 372 -9.89 5.86 -20.02
C THR A 372 -11.24 6.27 -19.42
N SER A 373 -12.07 5.30 -19.06
CA SER A 373 -13.30 5.54 -18.30
C SER A 373 -13.31 4.66 -17.04
N GLY A 374 -13.77 5.20 -15.89
CA GLY A 374 -13.77 4.51 -14.59
C GLY A 374 -13.02 5.27 -13.50
N ALA A 375 -12.86 4.67 -12.31
CA ALA A 375 -12.31 5.31 -11.09
C ALA A 375 -10.86 5.85 -11.22
N ALA A 376 -10.22 5.66 -12.38
CA ALA A 376 -8.88 6.12 -12.70
C ALA A 376 -8.84 7.41 -13.55
N THR A 377 -9.90 8.22 -13.55
CA THR A 377 -9.85 9.57 -14.16
C THR A 377 -9.00 10.58 -13.37
N ALA A 378 -8.31 10.16 -12.30
CA ALA A 378 -7.47 11.03 -11.51
C ALA A 378 -6.08 10.41 -11.38
N ILE A 379 -5.12 11.02 -12.07
CA ILE A 379 -3.71 11.27 -11.72
C ILE A 379 -2.99 11.55 -13.05
N CYS A 380 -2.95 12.85 -13.39
CA CYS A 380 -1.90 13.49 -14.16
C CYS A 380 -1.29 14.53 -13.23
#